data_AF-C5CFJ4-F1
#
_entry.id   AF-C5CFJ4-F1
#
_cell.length_a   1.000
_cell.length_b   1.000
_cell.length_c   1.000
_cell.angle_alpha   90.00
_cell.angle_beta   90.00
_cell.angle_gamma   90.00
#
_symmetry.space_group_name_H-M   'P 1'
#
loop_
_entity.id
_entity.type
_entity.pdbx_description
1 polymer ?
#
loop_
_entity_poly.entity_id
_entity_poly.type
_entity_poly.pdbx_seq_one_letter_code
_entity_poly.pdbx_strand_id
1 'polypeptide(L)'
;MRWGFSLVELLIVLAILAALVTAIVPILDNVLVKGKAMSIVMDAKAIKSAVHAYFFDTGDFPKAGLDFYDPGTEDDRGFKYFFEDDGSGKWNGPYLSALPENTPWNTTFRYWKSYITGTVYDAGGNPHTVNNLKCAVLTIGGFDDAGTRDKVDERIRKYIGWSYVGYSDTDKYYISVILWTEND
;
A
#
# COMPACT_ATOMS: atom_id res chain seq x y z
N MET A 1 -38.29 3.61 -51.75
CA MET A 1 -37.29 2.53 -51.93
C MET A 1 -36.36 2.57 -50.73
N ARG A 2 -36.26 1.50 -49.93
CA ARG A 2 -35.31 1.42 -48.82
C ARG A 2 -34.03 0.79 -49.36
N TRP A 3 -32.92 1.52 -49.36
CA TRP A 3 -31.61 0.97 -49.64
C TRP A 3 -31.18 0.16 -48.42
N GLY A 4 -30.99 -1.15 -48.59
CA GLY A 4 -30.45 -2.03 -47.57
C GLY A 4 -28.93 -1.92 -47.53
N PHE A 5 -28.35 -2.08 -46.34
CA PHE A 5 -26.90 -2.15 -46.16
C PHE A 5 -26.31 -3.34 -46.94
N SER A 6 -25.15 -3.14 -47.56
CA SER A 6 -24.36 -4.20 -48.18
C SER A 6 -23.75 -5.12 -47.13
N LEU A 7 -23.62 -6.41 -47.46
CA LEU A 7 -22.89 -7.37 -46.62
C LEU A 7 -21.45 -6.92 -46.35
N VAL A 8 -20.80 -6.29 -47.34
CA VAL A 8 -19.43 -5.79 -47.20
C VAL A 8 -19.36 -4.61 -46.23
N GLU A 9 -20.37 -3.74 -46.25
CA GLU A 9 -20.44 -2.61 -45.31
C GLU A 9 -20.58 -3.10 -43.88
N LEU A 10 -21.42 -4.13 -43.65
CA LEU A 10 -21.56 -4.72 -42.32
C LEU A 10 -20.26 -5.41 -41.84
N LEU A 11 -19.53 -6.07 -42.74
CA LEU A 11 -18.26 -6.73 -42.40
C LEU A 11 -17.16 -5.74 -41.99
N ILE A 12 -17.03 -4.62 -42.70
CA ILE A 12 -16.06 -3.58 -42.36
C ILE A 12 -16.39 -2.96 -40.99
N VAL A 13 -17.67 -2.72 -40.72
CA VAL A 13 -18.12 -2.19 -39.42
C VAL A 13 -17.77 -3.14 -38.27
N LEU A 14 -18.04 -4.44 -38.42
CA LEU A 14 -17.68 -5.43 -37.40
C LEU A 14 -16.16 -5.54 -37.21
N ALA A 15 -15.37 -5.43 -38.28
CA ALA A 15 -13.92 -5.42 -38.20
C ALA A 15 -13.39 -4.21 -37.42
N ILE A 16 -13.93 -3.01 -37.68
CA ILE A 16 -13.57 -1.79 -36.95
C ILE A 16 -14.01 -1.89 -35.48
N LEU A 17 -15.21 -2.40 -35.20
CA LEU A 17 -15.69 -2.61 -33.82
C LEU A 17 -14.79 -3.58 -33.04
N ALA A 18 -14.39 -4.70 -33.65
CA ALA A 18 -13.47 -5.65 -33.03
C ALA A 18 -12.10 -5.02 -32.74
N ALA A 19 -11.57 -4.22 -33.67
CA ALA A 19 -10.32 -3.48 -33.47
C ALA A 19 -10.41 -2.46 -32.32
N LEU A 20 -11.52 -1.73 -32.22
CA LEU A 20 -11.75 -0.74 -31.16
C LEU A 20 -11.86 -1.40 -29.78
N VAL A 21 -12.62 -2.50 -29.65
CA VAL A 21 -12.74 -3.23 -28.37
C VAL A 21 -11.38 -3.71 -27.90
N THR A 22 -10.56 -4.26 -28.80
CA THR A 22 -9.21 -4.76 -28.47
C THR A 22 -8.29 -3.65 -27.95
N ALA A 23 -8.40 -2.44 -28.48
CA ALA A 23 -7.57 -1.30 -28.06
C ALA A 23 -7.93 -0.74 -26.67
N ILE A 24 -9.18 -0.88 -26.23
CA ILE A 24 -9.69 -0.25 -25.00
C ILE A 24 -9.33 -1.05 -23.74
N VAL A 25 -9.32 -2.38 -23.82
CA VAL A 25 -9.06 -3.29 -22.68
C VAL A 25 -7.83 -2.90 -21.85
N PRO A 26 -6.61 -2.72 -22.42
CA PRO A 26 -5.42 -2.41 -21.61
C PRO A 26 -5.48 -1.03 -20.93
N ILE A 27 -6.31 -0.11 -21.41
CA ILE A 27 -6.46 1.22 -20.80
C ILE A 27 -7.25 1.09 -19.48
N LEU A 28 -8.30 0.28 -19.47
CA LEU A 28 -9.18 0.10 -18.32
C LEU A 28 -8.44 -0.47 -17.11
N ASP A 29 -7.59 -1.48 -17.32
CA ASP A 29 -6.83 -2.10 -16.24
C ASP A 29 -5.91 -1.09 -15.53
N ASN A 30 -5.26 -0.20 -16.28
CA ASN A 30 -4.39 0.83 -15.71
C ASN A 30 -5.17 1.87 -14.90
N VAL A 31 -6.40 2.21 -15.30
CA VAL A 31 -7.27 3.14 -14.55
C VAL A 31 -7.76 2.50 -13.27
N LEU A 32 -8.18 1.24 -13.32
CA LEU A 32 -8.64 0.49 -12.14
C LEU A 32 -7.50 0.32 -11.12
N VAL A 33 -6.31 -0.09 -11.56
CA VAL A 33 -5.14 -0.20 -10.68
C VAL A 33 -4.82 1.15 -10.02
N LYS A 34 -4.87 2.25 -10.78
CA LYS A 34 -4.67 3.60 -10.20
C LYS A 34 -5.71 3.93 -9.14
N GLY A 35 -6.99 3.67 -9.40
CA GLY A 35 -8.07 3.93 -8.43
C GLY A 35 -7.90 3.11 -7.15
N LYS A 36 -7.63 1.81 -7.31
CA LYS A 36 -7.35 0.90 -6.19
C LYS A 36 -6.11 1.32 -5.39
N ALA A 37 -5.03 1.71 -6.05
CA ALA A 37 -3.82 2.21 -5.40
C ALA A 37 -4.09 3.49 -4.59
N MET A 38 -4.96 4.38 -5.09
CA MET A 38 -5.34 5.57 -4.34
C MET A 38 -6.11 5.25 -3.06
N SER A 39 -6.92 4.19 -3.03
CA SER A 39 -7.55 3.72 -1.78
C SER A 39 -6.49 3.36 -0.74
N ILE A 40 -5.51 2.56 -1.13
CA ILE A 40 -4.40 2.16 -0.26
C ILE A 40 -3.62 3.39 0.24
N VAL A 41 -3.41 4.39 -0.61
CA VAL A 41 -2.78 5.66 -0.20
C VAL A 41 -3.60 6.39 0.86
N MET A 42 -4.93 6.44 0.74
CA MET A 42 -5.77 7.10 1.74
C MET A 42 -5.70 6.37 3.08
N ASP A 43 -5.78 5.04 3.07
CA ASP A 43 -5.68 4.22 4.28
C ASP A 43 -4.30 4.37 4.94
N ALA A 44 -3.23 4.32 4.13
CA ALA A 44 -1.87 4.51 4.61
C ALA A 44 -1.64 5.91 5.20
N LYS A 45 -2.28 6.97 4.66
CA LYS A 45 -2.22 8.32 5.26
C LYS A 45 -2.91 8.37 6.62
N ALA A 46 -4.06 7.71 6.76
CA ALA A 46 -4.76 7.63 8.04
C ALA A 46 -3.90 6.90 9.07
N ILE A 47 -3.32 5.75 8.70
CA ILE A 47 -2.42 4.98 9.56
C ILE A 47 -1.17 5.79 9.91
N LYS A 48 -0.56 6.47 8.93
CA LYS A 48 0.59 7.37 9.18
C LYS A 48 0.23 8.44 10.20
N SER A 49 -0.90 9.11 10.04
CA SER A 49 -1.36 10.14 10.99
C SER A 49 -1.59 9.57 12.39
N ALA A 50 -2.07 8.33 12.49
CA ALA A 50 -2.24 7.63 13.76
C ALA A 50 -0.89 7.26 14.42
N VAL A 51 0.08 6.81 13.63
CA VAL A 51 1.47 6.57 14.11
C VAL A 51 2.06 7.87 14.64
N HIS A 52 1.85 8.99 13.94
CA HIS A 52 2.31 10.30 14.36
C HIS A 52 1.70 10.72 15.71
N ALA A 53 0.38 10.60 15.84
CA ALA A 53 -0.33 10.91 17.09
C ALA A 53 0.16 10.06 18.26
N TYR A 54 0.30 8.73 18.06
CA TYR A 54 0.85 7.83 19.07
C TYR A 54 2.25 8.24 19.51
N PHE A 55 3.13 8.60 18.54
CA PHE A 55 4.49 9.01 18.83
C PHE A 55 4.53 10.30 19.65
N PHE A 56 3.67 11.28 19.34
CA PHE A 56 3.62 12.53 20.10
C PHE A 56 3.21 12.34 21.56
N ASP A 57 2.36 11.37 21.85
CA ASP A 57 1.92 11.09 23.22
C ASP A 57 2.92 10.23 23.99
N THR A 58 3.43 9.17 23.36
CA THR A 58 4.26 8.15 24.06
C THR A 58 5.76 8.39 23.95
N GLY A 59 6.21 9.08 22.90
CA GLY A 59 7.62 9.29 22.55
C GLY A 59 8.27 8.13 21.81
N ASP A 60 7.50 7.12 21.37
CA ASP A 60 7.98 5.98 20.59
C ASP A 60 6.89 5.54 19.59
N PHE A 61 7.23 4.69 18.62
CA PHE A 61 6.23 4.13 17.72
C PHE A 61 5.36 3.08 18.43
N PRO A 62 4.11 2.83 17.96
CA PRO A 62 3.19 1.84 18.53
C PRO A 62 3.84 0.52 18.96
N LYS A 63 3.46 0.01 20.14
CA LYS A 63 4.15 -1.00 20.99
C LYS A 63 5.28 -0.40 21.85
N ALA A 64 5.10 0.82 22.36
CA ALA A 64 6.11 1.58 23.09
C ALA A 64 7.00 0.72 24.01
N GLY A 65 8.32 0.98 23.98
CA GLY A 65 9.30 0.26 24.80
C GLY A 65 9.88 -1.00 24.15
N LEU A 66 9.32 -1.46 23.03
CA LEU A 66 10.01 -2.40 22.14
C LEU A 66 10.81 -1.68 21.05
N ASP A 67 12.01 -2.17 20.77
CA ASP A 67 12.84 -1.71 19.66
C ASP A 67 12.51 -2.43 18.35
N PHE A 68 12.09 -3.69 18.46
CA PHE A 68 11.68 -4.55 17.37
C PHE A 68 10.32 -5.16 17.67
N TYR A 69 9.42 -5.10 16.69
CA TYR A 69 8.11 -5.71 16.78
C TYR A 69 7.55 -5.99 15.39
N ASP A 70 7.44 -7.29 15.05
CA ASP A 70 6.66 -7.78 13.91
C ASP A 70 5.65 -8.81 14.44
N PRO A 71 4.34 -8.51 14.40
CA PRO A 71 3.32 -9.41 14.92
C PRO A 71 2.87 -10.49 13.93
N GLY A 72 3.35 -10.45 12.68
CA GLY A 72 2.84 -11.33 11.63
C GLY A 72 1.33 -11.13 11.44
N THR A 73 0.53 -12.11 11.87
CA THR A 73 -0.94 -12.06 11.84
C THR A 73 -1.58 -11.86 13.23
N GLU A 74 -0.79 -11.78 14.29
CA GLU A 74 -1.25 -11.58 15.67
C GLU A 74 -1.47 -10.09 15.98
N ASP A 75 -1.95 -9.75 17.19
CA ASP A 75 -2.17 -8.37 17.65
C ASP A 75 -2.90 -7.48 16.62
N ASP A 76 -3.93 -8.06 15.99
CA ASP A 76 -4.67 -7.45 14.89
C ASP A 76 -3.79 -6.98 13.72
N ARG A 77 -2.79 -7.79 13.36
CA ARG A 77 -1.76 -7.48 12.35
C ARG A 77 -0.90 -6.28 12.74
N GLY A 78 -0.70 -6.10 14.05
CA GLY A 78 0.08 -5.03 14.67
C GLY A 78 -0.66 -3.76 14.99
N PHE A 79 -1.98 -3.73 14.77
CA PHE A 79 -2.78 -2.55 15.04
C PHE A 79 -3.36 -2.48 16.45
N LYS A 80 -3.22 -3.52 17.28
CA LYS A 80 -3.78 -3.56 18.65
C LYS A 80 -3.53 -2.30 19.48
N TYR A 81 -2.29 -1.83 19.55
CA TYR A 81 -1.90 -0.67 20.38
C TYR A 81 -2.31 0.70 19.80
N PHE A 82 -2.94 0.71 18.62
CA PHE A 82 -3.64 1.89 18.14
C PHE A 82 -5.01 2.06 18.80
N PHE A 83 -5.54 1.00 19.42
CA PHE A 83 -6.86 0.99 20.08
C PHE A 83 -6.78 0.75 21.58
N GLU A 84 -5.73 0.04 22.04
CA GLU A 84 -5.56 -0.34 23.43
C GLU A 84 -4.35 0.35 24.06
N ASP A 85 -4.46 0.61 25.38
CA ASP A 85 -3.37 1.12 26.20
C ASP A 85 -2.16 0.17 26.12
N ASP A 86 -0.99 0.75 25.89
CA ASP A 86 0.27 0.04 25.77
C ASP A 86 0.95 -0.23 27.12
N GLY A 87 0.37 0.23 28.23
CA GLY A 87 0.91 0.10 29.58
C GLY A 87 2.02 1.10 29.90
N SER A 88 2.31 2.06 29.01
CA SER A 88 3.34 3.10 29.21
C SER A 88 2.90 4.21 30.16
N GLY A 89 1.59 4.33 30.43
CA GLY A 89 1.00 5.42 31.21
C GLY A 89 0.99 6.77 30.49
N LYS A 90 1.47 6.84 29.24
CA LYS A 90 1.44 8.04 28.39
C LYS A 90 0.43 7.93 27.25
N TRP A 91 -0.10 6.74 27.00
CA TRP A 91 -1.04 6.49 25.93
C TRP A 91 -2.33 7.31 26.13
N ASN A 92 -2.82 7.94 25.06
CA ASN A 92 -4.01 8.80 25.07
C ASN A 92 -4.88 8.55 23.81
N GLY A 93 -4.92 7.30 23.34
CA GLY A 93 -5.70 6.89 22.19
C GLY A 93 -7.20 6.74 22.50
N PRO A 94 -7.98 6.13 21.59
CA PRO A 94 -7.51 5.39 20.41
C PRO A 94 -7.02 6.34 19.29
N TYR A 95 -5.98 5.91 18.57
CA TYR A 95 -5.37 6.66 17.46
C TYR A 95 -5.96 6.30 16.09
N LEU A 96 -6.67 5.17 16.01
CA LEU A 96 -7.49 4.77 14.88
C LEU A 96 -8.92 4.53 15.37
N SER A 97 -9.92 4.77 14.51
CA SER A 97 -11.33 4.53 14.84
C SER A 97 -11.78 3.10 14.60
N ALA A 98 -11.10 2.38 13.70
CA ALA A 98 -11.36 0.98 13.38
C ALA A 98 -10.11 0.34 12.77
N LEU A 99 -10.07 -1.00 12.79
CA LEU A 99 -9.03 -1.75 12.10
C LEU A 99 -9.06 -1.46 10.60
N PRO A 100 -7.89 -1.32 9.93
CA PRO A 100 -7.85 -1.18 8.49
C PRO A 100 -8.52 -2.38 7.81
N GLU A 101 -9.44 -2.07 6.90
CA GLU A 101 -10.09 -3.06 6.05
C GLU A 101 -9.09 -3.73 5.10
N ASN A 102 -9.53 -4.76 4.40
CA ASN A 102 -8.72 -5.37 3.36
C ASN A 102 -8.51 -4.39 2.21
N THR A 103 -7.33 -4.44 1.59
CA THR A 103 -7.02 -3.66 0.41
C THR A 103 -7.91 -4.06 -0.77
N PRO A 104 -7.98 -3.26 -1.85
CA PRO A 104 -8.71 -3.62 -3.07
C PRO A 104 -8.20 -4.86 -3.83
N TRP A 105 -7.11 -5.48 -3.36
CA TRP A 105 -6.61 -6.78 -3.82
C TRP A 105 -6.99 -7.92 -2.86
N ASN A 106 -7.90 -7.67 -1.91
CA ASN A 106 -8.27 -8.59 -0.84
C ASN A 106 -7.07 -9.02 0.02
N THR A 107 -6.14 -8.09 0.23
CA THR A 107 -4.94 -8.32 1.04
C THR A 107 -5.02 -7.50 2.31
N THR A 108 -4.14 -7.78 3.27
CA THR A 108 -4.17 -7.12 4.58
C THR A 108 -3.05 -6.09 4.71
N PHE A 109 -3.33 -5.07 5.51
CA PHE A 109 -2.30 -4.22 6.08
C PHE A 109 -1.67 -4.92 7.29
N ARG A 110 -0.35 -4.80 7.42
CA ARG A 110 0.39 -5.24 8.60
C ARG A 110 1.31 -4.12 9.06
N TYR A 111 1.13 -3.68 10.30
CA TYR A 111 2.03 -2.72 10.93
C TYR A 111 3.14 -3.45 11.70
N TRP A 112 4.35 -2.92 11.64
CA TRP A 112 5.49 -3.36 12.43
C TRP A 112 6.47 -2.20 12.63
N LYS A 113 7.35 -2.31 13.63
CA LYS A 113 8.46 -1.39 13.84
C LYS A 113 9.76 -2.14 14.05
N SER A 114 10.85 -1.58 13.55
CA SER A 114 12.18 -2.18 13.63
C SER A 114 13.23 -1.13 13.28
N TYR A 115 14.49 -1.55 13.36
CA TYR A 115 15.58 -0.97 12.61
C TYR A 115 15.66 -1.65 11.24
N ILE A 116 15.76 -0.87 10.17
CA ILE A 116 15.95 -1.38 8.81
C ILE A 116 17.34 -1.06 8.29
N THR A 117 17.91 -2.02 7.57
CA THR A 117 19.15 -1.87 6.82
C THR A 117 18.93 -2.39 5.40
N GLY A 118 19.28 -1.60 4.39
CA GLY A 118 19.07 -1.97 3.01
C GLY A 118 18.84 -0.77 2.11
N THR A 119 18.11 -1.01 1.01
CA THR A 119 17.79 0.03 0.03
C THR A 119 16.30 0.29 0.01
N VAL A 120 15.94 1.56 0.13
CA VAL A 120 14.58 2.07 0.06
C VAL A 120 14.50 3.09 -1.06
N TYR A 121 13.31 3.36 -1.57
CA TYR A 121 13.10 4.20 -2.76
C TYR A 121 12.24 5.39 -2.41
N ASP A 122 12.59 6.57 -2.93
CA ASP A 122 11.83 7.81 -2.73
C ASP A 122 10.69 7.99 -3.75
N ALA A 123 9.96 9.11 -3.68
CA ALA A 123 8.88 9.44 -4.61
C ALA A 123 9.30 9.45 -6.09
N GLY A 124 10.57 9.75 -6.40
CA GLY A 124 11.14 9.71 -7.74
C GLY A 124 11.60 8.32 -8.17
N GLY A 125 11.63 7.34 -7.25
CA GLY A 125 12.21 6.02 -7.50
C GLY A 125 13.73 6.00 -7.37
N ASN A 126 14.32 7.04 -6.77
CA ASN A 126 15.76 7.04 -6.52
C ASN A 126 16.04 6.15 -5.29
N PRO A 127 17.09 5.32 -5.33
CA PRO A 127 17.48 4.48 -4.21
C PRO A 127 18.18 5.31 -3.12
N HIS A 128 17.87 4.99 -1.87
CA HIS A 128 18.50 5.49 -0.66
C HIS A 128 18.97 4.32 0.19
N THR A 129 20.24 4.33 0.59
CA THR A 129 20.77 3.31 1.49
C THR A 129 20.50 3.72 2.92
N VAL A 130 19.81 2.86 3.67
CA VAL A 130 19.54 3.03 5.10
C VAL A 130 20.33 2.00 5.88
N ASN A 131 20.86 2.39 7.03
CA ASN A 131 21.62 1.51 7.90
C ASN A 131 21.17 1.71 9.34
N ASN A 132 20.61 0.66 9.94
CA ASN A 132 20.11 0.66 11.31
C ASN A 132 19.16 1.84 11.59
N LEU A 133 18.24 2.10 10.66
CA LEU A 133 17.29 3.20 10.78
C LEU A 133 16.02 2.72 11.48
N LYS A 134 15.72 3.27 12.66
CA LYS A 134 14.47 2.97 13.38
C LYS A 134 13.28 3.57 12.63
N CYS A 135 12.29 2.75 12.33
CA CYS A 135 11.11 3.19 11.60
C CYS A 135 9.85 2.42 11.96
N ALA A 136 8.72 3.11 11.80
CA ALA A 136 7.39 2.53 11.71
C ALA A 136 7.09 2.17 10.26
N VAL A 137 6.67 0.92 10.02
CA VAL A 137 6.48 0.38 8.67
C VAL A 137 5.10 -0.22 8.52
N LEU A 138 4.53 -0.02 7.34
CA LEU A 138 3.28 -0.62 6.89
C LEU A 138 3.56 -1.54 5.71
N THR A 139 3.40 -2.85 5.91
CA THR A 139 3.47 -3.82 4.82
C THR A 139 2.08 -4.05 4.24
N ILE A 140 2.00 -3.99 2.91
CA ILE A 140 0.87 -4.38 2.09
C ILE A 140 1.30 -5.60 1.29
N GLY A 141 0.81 -6.77 1.69
CA GLY A 141 1.15 -8.04 1.05
C GLY A 141 0.17 -8.45 -0.05
N GLY A 142 0.42 -9.61 -0.66
CA GLY A 142 -0.57 -10.38 -1.42
C GLY A 142 -0.76 -10.00 -2.89
N PHE A 143 0.20 -9.30 -3.51
CA PHE A 143 0.15 -9.04 -4.95
C PHE A 143 0.57 -10.29 -5.73
N ASP A 144 -0.19 -10.66 -6.77
CA ASP A 144 0.09 -11.82 -7.62
C ASP A 144 1.20 -11.57 -8.65
N ASP A 145 1.44 -10.30 -9.00
CA ASP A 145 2.34 -9.90 -10.07
C ASP A 145 3.20 -8.70 -9.65
N ALA A 146 4.50 -8.76 -9.98
CA ALA A 146 5.46 -7.70 -9.70
C ALA A 146 5.11 -6.40 -10.41
N GLY A 147 4.63 -6.46 -11.65
CA GLY A 147 4.26 -5.27 -12.43
C GLY A 147 3.09 -4.50 -11.80
N THR A 148 2.12 -5.21 -11.24
CA THR A 148 1.02 -4.60 -10.48
C THR A 148 1.52 -4.00 -9.18
N ARG A 149 2.34 -4.74 -8.41
CA ARG A 149 2.98 -4.24 -7.20
C ARG A 149 3.74 -2.94 -7.47
N ASP A 150 4.56 -2.88 -8.52
CA ASP A 150 5.41 -1.73 -8.82
C ASP A 150 4.61 -0.47 -9.17
N LYS A 151 3.51 -0.62 -9.92
CA LYS A 151 2.61 0.50 -10.21
C LYS A 151 1.94 1.04 -8.94
N VAL A 152 1.61 0.16 -8.00
CA VAL A 152 1.01 0.54 -6.71
C VAL A 152 2.07 1.20 -5.82
N ASP A 153 3.26 0.61 -5.73
CA ASP A 153 4.40 1.13 -4.98
C ASP A 153 4.80 2.55 -5.43
N GLU A 154 4.94 2.76 -6.75
CA GLU A 154 5.23 4.08 -7.33
C GLU A 154 4.19 5.13 -6.92
N ARG A 155 2.91 4.72 -6.84
CA ARG A 155 1.83 5.59 -6.40
C ARG A 155 1.93 5.91 -4.92
N ILE A 156 2.22 4.91 -4.08
CA ILE A 156 2.35 5.07 -2.63
C ILE A 156 3.51 6.00 -2.28
N ARG A 157 4.69 5.79 -2.89
CA ARG A 157 5.88 6.60 -2.63
C ARG A 157 5.68 8.10 -2.90
N LYS A 158 4.85 8.42 -3.89
CA LYS A 158 4.49 9.82 -4.22
C LYS A 158 3.71 10.55 -3.12
N TYR A 159 3.11 9.83 -2.17
CA TYR A 159 2.20 10.43 -1.19
C TYR A 159 2.50 10.11 0.27
N ILE A 160 3.16 8.99 0.56
CA ILE A 160 3.37 8.53 1.93
C ILE A 160 4.80 8.77 2.40
N GLY A 161 5.77 8.25 1.65
CA GLY A 161 7.18 8.25 2.06
C GLY A 161 7.99 7.21 1.30
N TRP A 162 9.14 6.86 1.84
CA TRP A 162 9.98 5.83 1.25
C TRP A 162 9.33 4.44 1.33
N SER A 163 9.69 3.56 0.41
CA SER A 163 9.26 2.16 0.47
C SER A 163 10.35 1.23 -0.04
N TYR A 164 10.17 -0.05 0.21
CA TYR A 164 10.87 -1.10 -0.50
C TYR A 164 9.88 -2.22 -0.85
N VAL A 165 10.25 -2.99 -1.85
CA VAL A 165 9.43 -4.09 -2.35
C VAL A 165 10.13 -5.42 -2.12
N GLY A 166 9.35 -6.49 -2.01
CA GLY A 166 9.91 -7.82 -1.85
C GLY A 166 8.98 -8.93 -2.34
N TYR A 167 9.42 -10.15 -2.09
CA TYR A 167 8.72 -11.39 -2.37
C TYR A 167 8.68 -12.23 -1.10
N SER A 168 7.50 -12.71 -0.73
CA SER A 168 7.31 -13.54 0.47
C SER A 168 7.42 -15.03 0.14
N ASP A 169 7.65 -15.84 1.17
CA ASP A 169 7.70 -17.31 1.06
C ASP A 169 6.36 -17.95 0.66
N THR A 170 5.27 -17.17 0.67
CA THR A 170 3.93 -17.57 0.23
C THR A 170 3.66 -17.35 -1.25
N ASP A 171 4.70 -17.15 -2.06
CA ASP A 171 4.61 -16.92 -3.51
C ASP A 171 3.82 -15.65 -3.86
N LYS A 172 3.98 -14.59 -3.06
CA LYS A 172 3.30 -13.30 -3.24
C LYS A 172 4.28 -12.14 -3.13
N TYR A 173 4.01 -11.10 -3.90
CA TYR A 173 4.73 -9.84 -3.84
C TYR A 173 4.16 -8.94 -2.73
N TYR A 174 5.01 -8.14 -2.10
CA TYR A 174 4.60 -7.17 -1.08
C TYR A 174 5.31 -5.83 -1.25
N ILE A 175 4.72 -4.81 -0.65
CA ILE A 175 5.24 -3.45 -0.54
C ILE A 175 5.38 -3.13 0.95
N SER A 176 6.52 -2.64 1.40
CA SER A 176 6.73 -2.15 2.76
C SER A 176 6.99 -0.66 2.70
N VAL A 177 6.10 0.11 3.32
CA VAL A 177 6.07 1.58 3.27
C VAL A 177 6.54 2.12 4.61
N ILE A 178 7.54 2.98 4.57
CA ILE A 178 8.09 3.64 5.75
C ILE A 178 7.17 4.81 6.08
N LEU A 179 6.43 4.67 7.18
CA LEU A 179 5.47 5.68 7.62
C LEU A 179 6.18 6.85 8.29
N TRP A 180 7.12 6.56 9.19
CA TRP A 180 7.92 7.52 9.95
C TRP A 180 9.29 6.90 10.26
N THR A 181 10.38 7.67 10.16
CA THR A 181 11.71 7.31 10.70
C THR A 181 12.11 8.23 11.85
N GLU A 182 12.81 7.73 12.87
CA GLU A 182 13.15 8.52 14.08
C GLU A 182 13.90 9.84 13.81
N ASN A 183 14.46 10.01 12.60
CA ASN A 183 15.19 11.20 12.17
C ASN A 183 14.33 12.23 11.36
N ASP A 184 13.05 11.94 11.12
CA ASP A 184 12.09 12.85 10.45
C ASP A 184 11.42 13.79 11.44
#